data_AF-A0A536P6E0-F1
#
_entry.id   AF-A0A536P6E0-F1
#
_cell.length_a   1.000
_cell.length_b   1.000
_cell.length_c   1.000
_cell.angle_alpha   90.00
_cell.angle_beta   90.00
_cell.angle_gamma   90.00
#
_symmetry.space_group_name_H-M   'P 1'
#
loop_
_entity.id
_entity.type
_entity.pdbx_description
1 polymer ?
#
loop_
_entity_poly.entity_id
_entity_poly.type
_entity_poly.pdbx_seq_one_letter_code
_entity_poly.pdbx_strand_id
1 'polypeptide(L)' 'EVVAQLDGRISLVLDGGPTTGGVASTVVDCTTDEVKVLREGAITASEIRETLAAA' A
#
# COMPACT_ATOMS: atom_id res chain seq x y z
N GLU A 1 14.84 -4.11 10.52
CA GLU A 1 13.75 -3.19 10.89
C GLU A 1 12.71 -3.86 11.80
N VAL A 2 12.07 -4.94 11.37
CA VAL A 2 11.00 -5.63 12.13
C VAL A 2 11.48 -6.13 13.50
N VAL A 3 12.56 -6.93 13.55
CA VAL A 3 13.08 -7.47 14.82
C VAL A 3 13.42 -6.34 15.79
N ALA A 4 14.12 -5.30 15.35
CA ALA A 4 14.47 -4.15 16.19
C ALA A 4 13.25 -3.45 16.82
N GLN A 5 12.07 -3.51 16.18
CA GLN A 5 10.84 -2.89 16.69
C GLN A 5 9.97 -3.83 17.54
N LEU A 6 9.98 -5.13 17.23
CA LEU A 6 8.99 -6.09 17.75
C LEU A 6 9.60 -7.29 18.49
N ASP A 7 10.90 -7.32 18.73
CA ASP A 7 11.56 -8.43 19.42
C ASP A 7 10.90 -8.74 20.78
N GLY A 8 10.66 -10.03 21.03
CA GLY A 8 9.94 -10.50 22.22
C GLY A 8 8.44 -10.14 22.33
N ARG A 9 7.86 -9.42 21.34
CA ARG A 9 6.44 -8.99 21.36
C ARG A 9 5.54 -9.79 20.42
N ILE A 10 6.12 -10.59 19.53
CA ILE A 10 5.42 -11.40 18.53
C ILE A 10 6.00 -12.81 18.50
N SER A 11 5.15 -13.79 18.17
CA SER A 11 5.53 -15.22 18.23
C SER A 11 6.52 -15.65 17.14
N LEU A 12 6.61 -14.92 16.02
CA LEU A 12 7.43 -15.29 14.87
C LEU A 12 7.72 -14.08 13.98
N VAL A 13 8.91 -14.06 13.37
CA VAL A 13 9.26 -13.20 12.23
C VAL A 13 9.69 -14.08 11.07
N LEU A 14 9.08 -13.89 9.90
CA LEU A 14 9.52 -14.52 8.66
C LEU A 14 10.44 -13.56 7.91
N ASP A 15 11.72 -13.91 7.81
CA ASP A 15 12.71 -13.11 7.08
C ASP A 15 12.73 -13.50 5.60
N GLY A 16 12.12 -12.66 4.77
CA GLY A 16 12.12 -12.77 3.31
C GLY A 16 13.13 -11.86 2.62
N GLY A 17 14.04 -11.22 3.36
CA GLY A 17 14.94 -10.19 2.84
C GLY A 17 14.23 -8.86 2.51
N PRO A 18 14.91 -7.95 1.80
CA PRO A 18 14.37 -6.63 1.46
C PRO A 18 13.17 -6.69 0.51
N THR A 19 12.15 -5.88 0.77
CA THR A 19 11.00 -5.74 -0.14
C THR A 19 11.38 -4.94 -1.39
N THR A 20 10.87 -5.35 -2.55
CA THR A 20 11.01 -4.58 -3.81
C THR A 20 10.19 -3.30 -3.83
N GLY A 21 9.05 -3.28 -3.12
CA GLY A 21 8.04 -2.23 -3.21
C GLY A 21 8.40 -0.91 -2.54
N GLY A 22 9.17 -0.92 -1.43
CA GLY A 22 9.73 0.26 -0.74
C GLY A 22 8.75 1.30 -0.16
N VAL A 23 7.55 1.42 -0.74
CA VAL A 23 6.47 2.33 -0.37
C VAL A 23 5.22 1.54 -0.06
N ALA A 24 4.42 2.07 0.86
CA ALA A 24 3.14 1.48 1.19
C ALA A 24 2.18 1.51 -0.01
N SER A 25 1.18 0.63 -0.01
CA SER A 25 0.18 0.57 -1.08
C SER A 25 -0.64 1.86 -1.21
N THR A 26 -1.16 2.10 -2.41
CA THR A 26 -2.16 3.15 -2.66
C THR A 26 -3.48 2.77 -1.99
N VAL A 27 -4.11 3.72 -1.29
CA VAL A 27 -5.39 3.53 -0.61
C VAL A 27 -6.43 4.41 -1.30
N VAL A 28 -7.53 3.79 -1.68
CA VAL A 28 -8.61 4.42 -2.44
C VAL A 28 -9.92 4.20 -1.68
N ASP A 29 -10.67 5.27 -1.51
CA ASP A 29 -12.05 5.24 -1.04
C ASP A 29 -12.99 5.05 -2.24
N CYS A 30 -13.71 3.94 -2.23
CA CYS A 30 -14.73 3.59 -3.22
C CYS A 30 -16.12 3.45 -2.56
N THR A 31 -16.34 4.09 -1.40
CA THR A 31 -17.61 4.00 -0.67
C THR A 31 -18.72 4.87 -1.27
N THR A 32 -18.35 5.81 -2.15
CA THR A 32 -19.27 6.63 -2.95
C THR A 32 -18.99 6.43 -4.45
N ASP A 33 -19.83 7.02 -5.30
CA ASP A 33 -19.65 6.96 -6.76
C ASP A 33 -18.40 7.72 -7.24
N GLU A 34 -17.89 8.66 -6.44
CA GLU A 34 -16.66 9.40 -6.73
C GLU A 34 -15.47 8.77 -6.01
N VAL A 35 -14.59 8.13 -6.78
CA VAL A 35 -13.39 7.47 -6.27
C VAL A 35 -12.37 8.50 -5.77
N LYS A 36 -11.93 8.36 -4.51
CA LYS A 36 -10.96 9.28 -3.90
C LYS A 36 -9.69 8.56 -3.45
N VAL A 37 -8.54 9.07 -3.87
CA VAL A 37 -7.23 8.59 -3.35
C VAL A 37 -6.99 9.17 -1.95
N LEU A 38 -6.92 8.30 -0.94
CA LEU A 38 -6.65 8.68 0.45
C LEU A 38 -5.14 8.72 0.75
N ARG A 39 -4.37 7.83 0.12
CA ARG A 39 -2.91 7.79 0.19
C ARG A 39 -2.36 7.32 -1.14
N GLU A 40 -1.46 8.08 -1.73
CA GLU A 40 -0.69 7.63 -2.90
C GLU A 40 0.45 6.71 -2.46
N GLY A 41 0.62 5.62 -3.20
CA GLY A 41 1.63 4.59 -2.97
C GLY A 41 2.28 4.17 -4.28
N ALA A 42 2.56 2.88 -4.45
CA ALA A 42 3.18 2.35 -5.67
C ALA A 42 2.36 2.58 -6.95
N ILE A 43 1.04 2.78 -6.85
CA ILE A 43 0.15 3.11 -7.96
C ILE A 43 -0.23 4.58 -7.85
N THR A 44 0.03 5.35 -8.89
CA THR A 44 -0.24 6.79 -8.89
C THR A 44 -1.73 7.09 -9.02
N ALA A 45 -2.15 8.27 -8.54
CA ALA A 45 -3.51 8.74 -8.79
C ALA A 45 -3.82 8.93 -10.29
N SER A 46 -2.79 9.15 -11.14
CA SER A 46 -2.98 9.26 -12.60
C SER A 46 -3.36 7.92 -13.21
N GLU A 47 -2.62 6.86 -12.92
CA GLU A 47 -2.91 5.51 -13.43
C GLU A 47 -4.33 5.05 -13.06
N ILE A 48 -4.77 5.36 -11.84
CA ILE A 48 -6.15 5.07 -11.40
C ILE A 48 -7.16 5.86 -12.22
N ARG A 49 -6.97 7.18 -12.36
CA ARG A 49 -7.89 8.04 -13.14
C ARG A 49 -7.96 7.62 -14.61
N GLU A 50 -6.82 7.29 -15.22
CA GLU A 50 -6.75 6.80 -16.59
C GLU A 50 -7.52 5.49 -16.76
N THR A 51 -7.41 4.58 -15.79
CA THR A 51 -8.15 3.30 -15.82
C THR A 51 -9.65 3.51 -15.66
N LEU A 52 -10.09 4.41 -14.77
CA LEU A 52 -11.51 4.71 -14.56
C LEU A 52 -12.14 5.44 -15.75
N ALA A 53 -11.38 6.27 -16.47
CA ALA A 53 -11.86 6.98 -17.65
C ALA A 53 -12.04 6.05 -18.88
N ALA A 54 -11.40 4.87 -18.88
CA ALA A 54 -11.50 3.89 -19.94
C ALA A 54 -12.65 2.87 -19.75
N ALA A 55 -13.38 2.95 -18.64
CA ALA A 55 -14.50 2.07 -18.27
C ALA A 55 -15.86 2.74 -18.56
#